data_AF-A0A2V6XYI8-F1
#
_entry.id   AF-A0A2V6XYI8-F1
#
_cell.length_a   1.000
_cell.length_b   1.000
_cell.length_c   1.000
_cell.angle_alpha   90.00
_cell.angle_beta   90.00
_cell.angle_gamma   90.00
#
_symmetry.space_group_name_H-M   'P 1'
#
loop_
_entity.id
_entity.type
_entity.pdbx_description
1 polymer ?
#
loop_
_entity_poly.entity_id
_entity_poly.type
_entity_poly.pdbx_seq_one_letter_code
_entity_poly.pdbx_strand_id
1 'polypeptide(L)'
;MSKSQFRAQLEAAVSARHSRLNPFTEKWVKGELTRAQLGAWAAQHHQYVSQFPRWCATVYGQCPDPDARDFLLENIIEEESGTKHVDLLIRFAEACGVSRAEVESKQQLPTTRGLTAWCFEMSHQPFHVAAAGLLVGLESQVPGIYQRNLPPL
;
A
#
# COMPACT_ATOMS: atom_id res chain seq x y z
N MET A 1 -20.58 19.29 6.93
CA MET A 1 -21.12 19.32 5.55
C MET A 1 -21.44 17.89 5.12
N SER A 2 -22.54 17.66 4.39
CA SER A 2 -22.81 16.33 3.81
C SER A 2 -21.74 15.99 2.77
N LYS A 3 -21.37 14.71 2.66
CA LYS A 3 -20.43 14.26 1.61
C LYS A 3 -21.06 14.52 0.24
N SER A 4 -20.26 14.96 -0.73
CA SER A 4 -20.71 15.04 -2.12
C SER A 4 -21.07 13.66 -2.65
N GLN A 5 -21.98 13.59 -3.62
CA GLN A 5 -22.35 12.34 -4.28
C GLN A 5 -21.12 11.64 -4.89
N PHE A 6 -20.20 12.41 -5.47
CA PHE A 6 -18.95 11.88 -6.03
C PHE A 6 -18.09 11.19 -4.96
N ARG A 7 -17.90 11.82 -3.79
CA ARG A 7 -17.15 11.21 -2.68
C ARG A 7 -17.80 9.90 -2.22
N ALA A 8 -19.13 9.88 -2.09
CA ALA A 8 -19.84 8.67 -1.70
C ALA A 8 -19.65 7.53 -2.72
N GLN A 9 -19.62 7.83 -4.02
CA GLN A 9 -19.37 6.85 -5.07
C GLN A 9 -17.94 6.29 -5.02
N LEU A 10 -16.93 7.14 -4.78
CA LEU A 10 -15.55 6.69 -4.60
C LEU A 10 -15.40 5.76 -3.38
N GLU A 11 -15.96 6.16 -2.24
CA GLU A 11 -15.92 5.34 -1.01
C GLU A 11 -16.63 3.99 -1.21
N ALA A 12 -17.75 3.98 -1.95
CA ALA A 12 -18.47 2.76 -2.30
C ALA A 12 -17.66 1.85 -3.23
N ALA A 13 -16.98 2.42 -4.23
CA ALA A 13 -16.14 1.67 -5.16
C ALA A 13 -14.98 0.96 -4.44
N VAL A 14 -14.28 1.66 -3.54
CA VAL A 14 -13.23 1.07 -2.70
C VAL A 14 -13.81 -0.01 -1.79
N SER A 15 -14.91 0.29 -1.09
CA SER A 15 -15.52 -0.63 -0.14
C SER A 15 -15.97 -1.95 -0.78
N ALA A 16 -16.48 -1.90 -2.00
CA ALA A 16 -16.98 -3.07 -2.74
C ALA A 16 -15.89 -4.07 -3.15
N ARG A 17 -14.61 -3.66 -3.14
CA ARG A 17 -13.45 -4.47 -3.56
C ARG A 17 -12.27 -4.37 -2.58
N HIS A 18 -12.52 -3.91 -1.37
CA HIS A 18 -11.48 -3.68 -0.37
C HIS A 18 -10.75 -4.98 -0.01
N SER A 19 -9.43 -4.90 0.11
CA SER A 19 -8.53 -6.02 0.46
C SER A 19 -8.88 -6.72 1.80
N ARG A 20 -9.65 -6.08 2.69
CA ARG A 20 -10.17 -6.72 3.90
C ARG A 20 -11.12 -7.88 3.62
N LEU A 21 -11.71 -7.91 2.42
CA LEU A 21 -12.61 -8.97 1.94
C LEU A 21 -11.83 -10.14 1.32
N ASN A 22 -10.50 -10.02 1.14
CA ASN A 22 -9.69 -11.09 0.57
C ASN A 22 -9.61 -12.27 1.57
N PRO A 23 -9.77 -13.53 1.11
CA PRO A 23 -9.62 -14.71 1.97
C PRO A 23 -8.28 -14.77 2.71
N PHE A 24 -7.21 -14.21 2.13
CA PHE A 24 -5.91 -14.09 2.80
C PHE A 24 -6.00 -13.24 4.07
N THR A 25 -6.71 -12.11 4.03
CA THR A 25 -6.89 -11.22 5.19
C THR A 25 -7.70 -11.91 6.28
N GLU A 26 -8.74 -12.66 5.92
CA GLU A 26 -9.51 -13.45 6.90
C GLU A 26 -8.67 -14.52 7.59
N LYS A 27 -7.84 -15.24 6.83
CA LYS A 27 -6.90 -16.23 7.39
C LYS A 27 -5.87 -15.59 8.29
N TRP A 28 -5.36 -14.41 7.93
CA TRP A 28 -4.42 -13.66 8.77
C TRP A 28 -5.07 -13.33 10.11
N VAL A 29 -6.23 -12.68 10.09
CA VAL A 29 -6.94 -12.24 11.31
C VAL A 29 -7.25 -13.41 12.25
N LYS A 30 -7.53 -14.60 11.70
CA LYS A 30 -7.80 -15.81 12.48
C LYS A 30 -6.55 -16.56 12.95
N GLY A 31 -5.34 -16.09 12.61
CA GLY A 31 -4.09 -16.76 12.94
C GLY A 31 -3.86 -18.07 12.18
N GLU A 32 -4.50 -18.24 11.02
CA GLU A 32 -4.45 -19.46 10.21
C GLU A 32 -3.28 -19.46 9.20
N LEU A 33 -2.51 -18.37 9.13
CA LEU A 33 -1.31 -18.28 8.28
C LEU A 33 -0.06 -18.70 9.03
N THR A 34 0.78 -19.49 8.36
CA THR A 34 2.10 -19.87 8.89
C THR A 34 3.10 -18.72 8.75
N ARG A 35 4.16 -18.72 9.59
CA ARG A 35 5.27 -17.77 9.46
C ARG A 35 5.87 -17.77 8.05
N ALA A 36 6.02 -18.94 7.43
CA ALA A 36 6.52 -19.04 6.06
C ALA A 36 5.61 -18.32 5.04
N GLN A 37 4.27 -18.43 5.18
CA GLN A 37 3.32 -17.72 4.33
C GLN A 37 3.39 -16.20 4.55
N LEU A 38 3.49 -15.75 5.80
CA LEU A 38 3.62 -14.33 6.14
C LEU A 38 4.94 -13.73 5.64
N GLY A 39 6.06 -14.46 5.79
CA GLY A 39 7.35 -14.05 5.25
C GLY A 39 7.37 -13.98 3.72
N ALA A 40 6.74 -14.94 3.04
CA ALA A 40 6.59 -14.91 1.59
C ALA A 40 5.71 -13.74 1.12
N TRP A 41 4.63 -13.44 1.84
CA TRP A 41 3.80 -12.26 1.60
C TRP A 41 4.62 -10.97 1.79
N ALA A 42 5.36 -10.84 2.88
CA ALA A 42 6.16 -9.64 3.18
C ALA A 42 7.21 -9.38 2.12
N ALA A 43 7.90 -10.44 1.66
CA ALA A 43 8.88 -10.35 0.58
C ALA A 43 8.26 -9.89 -0.75
N GLN A 44 7.01 -10.30 -1.06
CA GLN A 44 6.31 -9.79 -2.25
C GLN A 44 5.77 -8.37 -2.05
N HIS A 45 5.24 -8.06 -0.87
CA HIS A 45 4.68 -6.76 -0.55
C HIS A 45 5.75 -5.66 -0.57
N HIS A 46 6.95 -5.94 -0.06
CA HIS A 46 8.11 -5.06 -0.12
C HIS A 46 8.45 -4.62 -1.56
N GLN A 47 8.35 -5.51 -2.54
CA GLN A 47 8.68 -5.20 -3.93
C GLN A 47 7.78 -4.11 -4.54
N TYR A 48 6.56 -3.99 -4.04
CA TYR A 48 5.63 -2.93 -4.42
C TYR A 48 5.82 -1.68 -3.52
N VAL A 49 5.86 -1.84 -2.19
CA VAL A 49 5.96 -0.72 -1.23
C VAL A 49 7.25 0.08 -1.42
N SER A 50 8.37 -0.58 -1.73
CA SER A 50 9.65 0.10 -1.99
C SER A 50 9.67 1.04 -3.20
N GLN A 51 8.66 0.97 -4.07
CA GLN A 51 8.51 1.89 -5.21
C GLN A 51 7.43 2.94 -4.98
N PHE A 52 6.54 2.73 -4.00
CA PHE A 52 5.38 3.59 -3.76
C PHE A 52 5.72 5.08 -3.58
N PRO A 53 6.77 5.46 -2.85
CA PRO A 53 7.09 6.88 -2.65
C PRO A 53 7.47 7.59 -3.94
N ARG A 54 8.08 6.88 -4.88
CA ARG A 54 8.44 7.42 -6.20
C ARG A 54 7.19 7.71 -7.02
N TRP A 55 6.18 6.86 -6.95
CA TRP A 55 4.89 7.10 -7.60
C TRP A 55 4.14 8.26 -6.95
N CYS A 56 4.14 8.35 -5.62
CA CYS A 56 3.60 9.51 -4.91
C CYS A 56 4.32 10.81 -5.31
N ALA A 57 5.64 10.79 -5.47
CA ALA A 57 6.42 11.93 -5.94
C ALA A 57 6.07 12.32 -7.39
N THR A 58 5.79 11.35 -8.28
CA THR A 58 5.27 11.64 -9.63
C THR A 58 3.94 12.37 -9.55
N VAL A 59 3.01 11.91 -8.71
CA VAL A 59 1.71 12.56 -8.51
C VAL A 59 1.86 13.96 -7.91
N TYR A 60 2.75 14.12 -6.91
CA TYR A 60 3.11 15.40 -6.32
C TYR A 60 3.61 16.40 -7.37
N GLY A 61 4.53 15.98 -8.24
CA GLY A 61 5.11 16.83 -9.28
C GLY A 61 4.09 17.30 -10.33
N GLN A 62 2.97 16.59 -10.50
CA GLN A 62 1.89 16.95 -11.41
C GLN A 62 0.72 17.67 -10.72
N CYS A 63 0.73 17.78 -9.39
CA CYS A 63 -0.39 18.30 -8.62
C CYS A 63 -0.43 19.85 -8.70
N PRO A 64 -1.48 20.45 -9.27
CA PRO A 64 -1.57 21.91 -9.38
C PRO A 64 -1.96 22.57 -8.04
N ASP A 65 -2.62 21.84 -7.15
CA ASP A 65 -3.19 22.35 -5.91
C ASP A 65 -2.15 22.32 -4.76
N PRO A 66 -1.86 23.47 -4.12
CA PRO A 66 -0.84 23.54 -3.07
C PRO A 66 -1.20 22.72 -1.82
N ASP A 67 -2.45 22.73 -1.38
CA ASP A 67 -2.87 22.02 -0.17
C ASP A 67 -2.78 20.50 -0.37
N ALA A 68 -3.13 20.02 -1.57
CA ALA A 68 -2.95 18.62 -1.94
C ALA A 68 -1.47 18.22 -2.07
N ARG A 69 -0.59 19.15 -2.49
CA ARG A 69 0.86 18.91 -2.51
C ARG A 69 1.43 18.75 -1.11
N ASP A 70 0.99 19.54 -0.14
CA ASP A 70 1.45 19.42 1.24
C ASP A 70 1.11 18.03 1.80
N PHE A 71 -0.13 17.56 1.58
CA PHE A 71 -0.54 16.20 1.96
C PHE A 71 0.30 15.10 1.28
N LEU A 72 0.55 15.25 -0.03
CA LEU A 72 1.39 14.30 -0.77
C LEU A 72 2.84 14.27 -0.27
N LEU A 73 3.38 15.44 0.11
CA LEU A 73 4.72 15.54 0.67
C LEU A 73 4.82 14.87 2.03
N GLU A 74 3.81 15.04 2.90
CA GLU A 74 3.71 14.33 4.17
C GLU A 74 3.74 12.81 3.95
N ASN A 75 2.93 12.28 3.03
CA ASN A 75 2.95 10.86 2.67
C ASN A 75 4.34 10.38 2.22
N ILE A 76 5.03 11.13 1.37
CA ILE A 76 6.38 10.75 0.90
C ILE A 76 7.38 10.73 2.08
N ILE A 77 7.28 11.69 2.99
CA ILE A 77 8.13 11.77 4.18
C ILE A 77 7.88 10.57 5.10
N GLU A 78 6.63 10.20 5.36
CA GLU A 78 6.28 9.04 6.18
C GLU A 78 6.84 7.74 5.61
N GLU A 79 6.83 7.60 4.29
CA GLU A 79 7.35 6.40 3.64
C GLU A 79 8.90 6.31 3.63
N GLU A 80 9.60 7.43 3.39
CA GLU A 80 11.05 7.42 3.13
C GLU A 80 11.95 8.00 4.24
N SER A 81 11.39 8.68 5.23
CA SER A 81 12.13 9.35 6.30
C SER A 81 11.92 8.70 7.67
N GLY A 82 12.89 8.87 8.58
CA GLY A 82 12.83 8.28 9.91
C GLY A 82 12.78 6.74 9.86
N THR A 83 11.71 6.15 10.41
CA THR A 83 11.47 4.70 10.31
C THR A 83 10.70 4.41 9.04
N LYS A 84 11.42 4.04 7.98
CA LYS A 84 10.82 3.79 6.67
C LYS A 84 9.86 2.61 6.73
N HIS A 85 8.75 2.70 6.00
CA HIS A 85 7.77 1.61 5.91
C HIS A 85 8.39 0.32 5.37
N VAL A 86 9.34 0.43 4.43
CA VAL A 86 10.09 -0.72 3.91
C VAL A 86 10.92 -1.43 4.99
N ASP A 87 11.51 -0.69 5.95
CA ASP A 87 12.28 -1.29 7.03
C ASP A 87 11.36 -2.02 8.02
N LEU A 88 10.13 -1.54 8.23
CA LEU A 88 9.12 -2.25 9.02
C LEU A 88 8.73 -3.58 8.36
N LEU A 89 8.54 -3.61 7.04
CA LEU A 89 8.25 -4.85 6.30
C LEU A 89 9.41 -5.84 6.36
N ILE A 90 10.64 -5.36 6.24
CA ILE A 90 11.83 -6.20 6.36
C ILE A 90 11.91 -6.80 7.77
N ARG A 91 11.73 -5.99 8.83
CA ARG A 91 11.71 -6.50 10.21
C ARG A 91 10.62 -7.55 10.43
N PHE A 92 9.43 -7.35 9.85
CA PHE A 92 8.35 -8.33 9.92
C PHE A 92 8.71 -9.64 9.18
N ALA A 93 9.35 -9.53 8.02
CA ALA A 93 9.83 -10.69 7.27
C ALA A 93 10.93 -11.46 8.02
N GLU A 94 11.87 -10.75 8.67
CA GLU A 94 12.92 -11.35 9.51
C GLU A 94 12.33 -12.10 10.71
N ALA A 95 11.31 -11.53 11.36
CA ALA A 95 10.56 -12.23 12.42
C ALA A 95 9.84 -13.49 11.90
N CYS A 96 9.54 -13.55 10.61
CA CYS A 96 9.00 -14.72 9.92
C CYS A 96 10.07 -15.69 9.38
N GLY A 97 11.36 -15.37 9.54
CA GLY A 97 12.48 -16.21 9.11
C GLY A 97 12.98 -15.97 7.67
N VAL A 98 12.63 -14.83 7.04
CA VAL A 98 13.13 -14.44 5.71
C VAL A 98 14.14 -13.31 5.89
N SER A 99 15.35 -13.47 5.34
CA SER A 99 16.40 -12.45 5.50
C SER A 99 16.10 -11.16 4.70
N ARG A 100 16.66 -10.03 5.15
CA ARG A 100 16.65 -8.76 4.39
C ARG A 100 17.06 -8.96 2.93
N ALA A 101 18.17 -9.66 2.70
CA ALA A 101 18.67 -9.90 1.35
C ALA A 101 17.64 -10.61 0.47
N GLU A 102 16.96 -11.64 0.99
CA GLU A 102 15.90 -12.35 0.27
C GLU A 102 14.65 -11.50 0.01
N VAL A 103 14.32 -10.58 0.93
CA VAL A 103 13.20 -9.64 0.77
C VAL A 103 13.50 -8.62 -0.32
N GLU A 104 14.68 -8.00 -0.26
CA GLU A 104 15.11 -6.95 -1.19
C GLU A 104 15.33 -7.52 -2.60
N SER A 105 15.92 -8.71 -2.72
CA SER A 105 16.19 -9.36 -4.01
C SER A 105 15.03 -10.26 -4.50
N LYS A 106 13.86 -10.22 -3.88
CA LYS A 106 12.76 -11.14 -4.20
C LYS A 106 12.28 -10.91 -5.63
N GLN A 107 12.33 -11.94 -6.47
CA GLN A 107 11.67 -11.89 -7.77
C GLN A 107 10.16 -11.73 -7.59
N GLN A 108 9.60 -10.71 -8.25
CA GLN A 108 8.16 -10.46 -8.22
C GLN A 108 7.39 -11.63 -8.85
N LEU A 109 6.33 -12.07 -8.18
CA LEU A 109 5.33 -12.94 -8.78
C LEU A 109 4.61 -12.20 -9.93
N PRO A 110 4.00 -12.92 -10.90
CA PRO A 110 3.26 -12.29 -11.98
C PRO A 110 2.19 -11.29 -11.49
N THR A 111 1.52 -11.59 -10.38
CA THR A 111 0.52 -10.72 -9.76
C THR A 111 1.13 -9.47 -9.12
N THR A 112 2.26 -9.61 -8.40
CA THR A 112 3.01 -8.47 -7.84
C THR A 112 3.55 -7.56 -8.93
N ARG A 113 4.05 -8.13 -10.02
CA ARG A 113 4.50 -7.38 -11.19
C ARG A 113 3.34 -6.65 -11.86
N GLY A 114 2.17 -7.29 -11.97
CA GLY A 114 0.95 -6.65 -12.45
C GLY A 114 0.55 -5.43 -11.60
N LEU A 115 0.58 -5.57 -10.27
CA LEU A 115 0.30 -4.45 -9.35
C LEU A 115 1.32 -3.32 -9.51
N THR A 116 2.61 -3.64 -9.56
CA THR A 116 3.70 -2.66 -9.72
C THR A 116 3.57 -1.89 -11.04
N ALA A 117 3.29 -2.61 -12.13
CA ALA A 117 3.07 -2.01 -13.45
C ALA A 117 1.82 -1.11 -13.45
N TRP A 118 0.72 -1.57 -12.86
CA TRP A 118 -0.48 -0.75 -12.73
C TRP A 118 -0.23 0.52 -11.92
N CYS A 119 0.51 0.45 -10.80
CA CYS A 119 0.83 1.64 -10.01
C CYS A 119 1.70 2.63 -10.78
N PHE A 120 2.69 2.12 -11.52
CA PHE A 120 3.52 2.94 -12.40
C PHE A 120 2.67 3.68 -13.45
N GLU A 121 1.85 2.97 -14.21
CA GLU A 121 0.98 3.58 -15.24
C GLU A 121 -0.03 4.56 -14.62
N MET A 122 -0.58 4.23 -13.45
CA MET A 122 -1.54 5.08 -12.74
C MET A 122 -0.91 6.38 -12.25
N SER A 123 0.35 6.34 -11.78
CA SER A 123 1.07 7.52 -11.30
C SER A 123 1.34 8.57 -12.38
N HIS A 124 1.26 8.18 -13.66
CA HIS A 124 1.45 9.07 -14.81
C HIS A 124 0.13 9.55 -15.43
N GLN A 125 -1.02 9.13 -14.90
CA GLN A 125 -2.32 9.65 -15.31
C GLN A 125 -2.51 11.10 -14.80
N PRO A 126 -3.47 11.86 -15.36
CA PRO A 126 -3.81 13.18 -14.83
C PRO A 126 -4.02 13.15 -13.32
N PHE A 127 -3.51 14.15 -12.60
CA PHE A 127 -3.44 14.20 -11.13
C PHE A 127 -4.68 13.65 -10.41
N HIS A 128 -5.89 14.07 -10.81
CA HIS A 128 -7.13 13.64 -10.16
C HIS A 128 -7.41 12.14 -10.30
N VAL A 129 -7.02 11.54 -11.44
CA VAL A 129 -7.12 10.09 -11.67
C VAL A 129 -6.08 9.35 -10.84
N ALA A 130 -4.82 9.84 -10.86
CA ALA A 130 -3.74 9.24 -10.09
C ALA A 130 -4.00 9.30 -8.57
N ALA A 131 -4.47 10.43 -8.06
CA ALA A 131 -4.86 10.60 -6.66
C ALA A 131 -6.04 9.69 -6.26
N ALA A 132 -7.06 9.58 -7.12
CA ALA A 132 -8.17 8.66 -6.89
C ALA A 132 -7.73 7.19 -6.91
N GLY A 133 -6.79 6.82 -7.79
CA GLY A 133 -6.29 5.45 -7.91
C GLY A 133 -5.33 5.04 -6.79
N LEU A 134 -4.28 5.82 -6.56
CA LEU A 134 -3.19 5.47 -5.66
C LEU A 134 -3.48 5.83 -4.19
N LEU A 135 -3.99 7.04 -3.92
CA LEU A 135 -4.20 7.48 -2.54
C LEU A 135 -5.54 6.97 -2.00
N VAL A 136 -6.63 7.25 -2.74
CA VAL A 136 -7.96 6.82 -2.31
C VAL A 136 -8.15 5.32 -2.57
N GLY A 137 -7.79 4.84 -3.76
CA GLY A 137 -8.05 3.47 -4.17
C GLY A 137 -7.16 2.43 -3.52
N LEU A 138 -5.91 2.76 -3.22
CA LEU A 138 -4.90 1.80 -2.77
C LEU A 138 -4.44 2.07 -1.33
N GLU A 139 -3.96 3.28 -1.03
CA GLU A 139 -3.38 3.60 0.29
C GLU A 139 -4.42 3.60 1.42
N SER A 140 -5.62 4.14 1.16
CA SER A 140 -6.70 4.21 2.16
C SER A 140 -7.18 2.85 2.70
N GLN A 141 -6.81 1.74 2.03
CA GLN A 141 -7.17 0.40 2.46
C GLN A 141 -6.36 -0.08 3.68
N VAL A 142 -5.19 0.49 3.91
CA VAL A 142 -4.22 0.02 4.92
C VAL A 142 -4.83 -0.07 6.33
N PRO A 143 -5.51 0.97 6.88
CA PRO A 143 -6.09 0.90 8.21
C PRO A 143 -7.12 -0.22 8.38
N GLY A 144 -7.97 -0.44 7.36
CA GLY A 144 -9.03 -1.45 7.41
C GLY A 144 -8.53 -2.90 7.39
N ILE A 145 -7.28 -3.14 7.01
CA ILE A 145 -6.62 -4.44 7.04
C ILE A 145 -5.97 -4.64 8.41
N TYR A 146 -5.07 -3.74 8.81
CA TYR A 146 -4.20 -3.97 9.97
C TYR A 146 -4.88 -3.76 11.33
N GLN A 147 -5.92 -2.93 11.44
CA GLN A 147 -6.69 -2.79 12.69
C GLN A 147 -7.33 -4.11 13.15
N ARG A 148 -7.51 -5.07 12.25
CA ARG A 148 -8.09 -6.38 12.54
C ARG A 148 -7.05 -7.39 13.05
N ASN A 149 -5.77 -7.09 12.92
CA ASN A 149 -4.66 -7.94 13.37
C ASN A 149 -4.22 -7.46 14.77
N LEU A 150 -4.89 -7.94 15.82
CA LEU A 150 -4.60 -7.61 17.22
C LEU A 150 -4.03 -8.83 17.99
N PRO A 151 -3.18 -8.64 19.02
CA PRO A 151 -2.78 -7.34 19.55
C PRO A 151 -1.81 -6.62 18.60
N PRO A 152 -1.89 -5.29 18.50
CA PRO A 152 -0.87 -4.53 17.79
C PRO A 152 0.45 -4.80 18.52
N LEU A 153 1.54 -5.01 17.77
CA LEU A 153 2.87 -4.96 18.35
C LEU A 153 3.10 -3.60 19.02
#